data_AF-A0A158I073-F1
#
_entry.id   AF-A0A158I073-F1
#
_cell.length_a   1.000
_cell.length_b   1.000
_cell.length_c   1.000
_cell.angle_alpha   90.00
_cell.angle_beta   90.00
_cell.angle_gamma   90.00
#
_symmetry.space_group_name_H-M   'P 1'
#
loop_
_entity.id
_entity.type
_entity.pdbx_description
1 polymer ?
#
loop_
_entity_poly.entity_id
_entity_poly.type
_entity_poly.pdbx_seq_one_letter_code
_entity_poly.pdbx_strand_id
1 'polypeptide(L)'
;MLQGGPADKAGIKPGDILMNINDDAITDTTRLLNVVAQIKPGTSVKVHLMRKSKELDVNVVIGKRPMQPKSPQSPDDEGGDQGGDQGDE
;
A
#
# COMPACT_ATOMS: atom_id res chain seq x y z
N MET A 1 7.11 -0.11 1.95
CA MET A 1 6.19 -0.80 2.88
C MET A 1 5.76 0.19 3.94
N LEU A 2 4.48 0.20 4.33
CA LEU A 2 3.98 1.12 5.36
C LEU A 2 4.37 0.57 6.74
N GLN A 3 5.17 1.32 7.50
CA GLN A 3 5.59 0.93 8.85
C GLN A 3 4.36 0.78 9.76
N GLY A 4 4.22 -0.38 10.42
CA GLY A 4 3.03 -0.71 11.22
C GLY A 4 1.81 -1.19 10.42
N GLY A 5 1.95 -1.36 9.10
CA GLY A 5 0.92 -1.94 8.24
C GLY A 5 0.72 -3.44 8.44
N PRO A 6 -0.37 -4.02 7.93
CA PRO A 6 -0.68 -5.45 8.09
C PRO A 6 0.41 -6.37 7.51
N ALA A 7 1.05 -5.98 6.40
CA ALA A 7 2.16 -6.73 5.80
C ALA A 7 3.45 -6.66 6.63
N ASP A 8 3.75 -5.50 7.23
CA ASP A 8 4.90 -5.29 8.12
C ASP A 8 4.76 -6.11 9.41
N LYS A 9 3.55 -6.08 10.01
CA LYS A 9 3.19 -6.91 11.18
C LYS A 9 3.26 -8.41 10.89
N ALA A 10 3.00 -8.82 9.65
CA ALA A 10 3.11 -10.22 9.23
C ALA A 10 4.54 -10.63 8.83
N GLY A 11 5.51 -9.72 8.91
CA GLY A 11 6.91 -10.01 8.57
C GLY A 11 7.18 -10.18 7.08
N ILE A 12 6.30 -9.66 6.21
CA ILE A 12 6.51 -9.58 4.77
C ILE A 12 7.57 -8.53 4.50
N LYS A 13 8.53 -8.85 3.64
CA LYS A 13 9.69 -8.02 3.31
C LYS A 13 9.75 -7.74 1.81
N PRO A 14 10.39 -6.62 1.40
CA PRO A 14 10.65 -6.38 -0.01
C PRO A 14 11.46 -7.54 -0.59
N GLY A 15 11.05 -8.03 -1.77
CA GLY A 15 11.65 -9.21 -2.41
C GLY A 15 10.96 -10.53 -2.11
N ASP A 16 9.88 -10.53 -1.32
CA ASP A 16 9.00 -11.69 -1.19
C ASP A 16 8.10 -11.84 -2.40
N ILE A 17 7.96 -13.07 -2.90
CA ILE A 17 7.05 -13.41 -4.00
C ILE A 17 5.84 -14.11 -3.38
N LEU A 18 4.67 -13.47 -3.41
CA LEU A 18 3.43 -14.08 -2.95
C LEU A 18 2.96 -15.10 -3.99
N MET A 19 2.67 -16.32 -3.56
CA MET A 19 2.20 -17.42 -4.42
C MET A 19 0.72 -17.72 -4.18
N ASN A 20 0.29 -17.75 -2.92
CA ASN A 20 -1.11 -18.06 -2.56
C ASN A 20 -1.59 -17.25 -1.36
N ILE A 21 -2.88 -16.98 -1.32
CA ILE A 21 -3.57 -16.41 -0.16
C ILE A 21 -4.76 -17.30 0.15
N ASN A 22 -4.76 -17.91 1.35
CA ASN A 22 -5.64 -19.02 1.71
C ASN A 22 -5.58 -20.09 0.61
N ASP A 23 -6.70 -20.39 -0.03
CA ASP A 23 -6.83 -21.37 -1.12
C ASP A 23 -6.80 -20.72 -2.52
N ASP A 24 -6.66 -19.39 -2.61
CA ASP A 24 -6.58 -18.65 -3.87
C ASP A 24 -5.12 -18.54 -4.36
N ALA A 25 -4.87 -19.04 -5.58
CA ALA A 25 -3.60 -18.83 -6.27
C ALA A 25 -3.48 -17.38 -6.74
N ILE A 26 -2.34 -16.76 -6.42
CA ILE A 26 -2.03 -15.38 -6.80
C ILE A 26 -1.03 -15.43 -7.95
N THR A 27 -1.55 -15.26 -9.17
CA THR A 27 -0.71 -15.20 -10.38
C THR A 27 -0.23 -13.79 -10.67
N ASP A 28 -1.00 -12.77 -10.27
CA ASP A 28 -0.78 -11.38 -10.63
C ASP A 28 -1.22 -10.42 -9.53
N THR A 29 -0.66 -9.21 -9.55
CA THR A 29 -1.00 -8.12 -8.61
C THR A 29 -2.49 -7.77 -8.64
N THR A 30 -3.16 -7.85 -9.80
CA THR A 30 -4.59 -7.57 -9.91
C THR A 30 -5.44 -8.61 -9.15
N ARG A 31 -5.07 -9.90 -9.24
CA ARG A 31 -5.77 -10.97 -8.51
C ARG A 31 -5.57 -10.81 -7.00
N LEU A 32 -4.34 -10.52 -6.59
CA LEU A 32 -4.01 -10.18 -5.20
C LEU A 32 -4.92 -9.09 -4.64
N LEU A 33 -5.02 -7.95 -5.34
CA LEU A 33 -5.84 -6.83 -4.90
C LEU A 33 -7.32 -7.19 -4.81
N ASN A 34 -7.83 -7.99 -5.75
CA ASN A 34 -9.21 -8.46 -5.74
C ASN A 34 -9.51 -9.39 -4.56
N VAL A 35 -8.64 -10.39 -4.32
CA VAL A 35 -8.79 -11.32 -3.19
C VAL A 35 -8.77 -10.55 -1.87
N VAL A 36 -7.78 -9.67 -1.68
CA VAL A 36 -7.67 -8.84 -0.48
C VAL A 36 -8.89 -7.92 -0.30
N ALA A 37 -9.44 -7.36 -1.39
CA ALA A 37 -10.62 -6.50 -1.33
C ALA A 37 -11.90 -7.26 -0.95
N GLN A 38 -11.99 -8.56 -1.23
CA GLN A 38 -13.13 -9.40 -0.84
C GLN A 38 -13.05 -9.87 0.61
N ILE A 39 -11.86 -9.88 1.20
CA ILE A 39 -11.65 -10.28 2.60
C ILE A 39 -12.09 -9.16 3.55
N LYS A 40 -12.91 -9.51 4.54
CA LYS A 40 -13.32 -8.56 5.58
C LYS A 40 -12.10 -8.09 6.38
N PRO A 41 -11.95 -6.77 6.60
CA PRO A 41 -10.87 -6.27 7.45
C PRO A 41 -11.01 -6.78 8.88
N GLY A 42 -9.87 -7.11 9.51
CA GLY A 42 -9.79 -7.81 10.78
C GLY A 42 -9.67 -9.33 10.64
N THR A 43 -9.85 -9.88 9.44
CA THR A 43 -9.67 -11.31 9.18
C THR A 43 -8.19 -11.66 9.06
N SER A 44 -7.77 -12.74 9.71
CA SER A 44 -6.45 -13.36 9.50
C SER A 44 -6.52 -14.29 8.30
N VAL A 45 -5.59 -14.13 7.36
CA VAL A 45 -5.44 -14.99 6.18
C VAL A 45 -4.04 -15.60 6.14
N LYS A 46 -3.95 -16.84 5.66
CA LYS A 46 -2.65 -17.49 5.45
C LYS A 46 -2.11 -17.05 4.10
N VAL A 47 -0.86 -16.59 4.06
CA VAL A 47 -0.19 -16.19 2.83
C VAL A 47 1.02 -17.09 2.63
N HIS A 48 1.04 -17.79 1.50
CA HIS A 48 2.19 -18.55 1.06
C HIS A 48 3.06 -17.64 0.19
N LEU A 49 4.32 -17.51 0.58
CA LEU A 49 5.30 -16.69 -0.13
C LEU A 49 6.62 -17.42 -0.29
N MET A 50 7.39 -17.02 -1.29
CA MET A 50 8.75 -17.48 -1.51
C MET A 50 9.74 -16.35 -1.23
N ARG A 51 10.72 -16.63 -0.37
CA ARG A 51 11.81 -15.72 -0.01
C ARG A 51 13.14 -16.44 -0.19
N LYS A 52 14.01 -15.92 -1.07
CA LYS A 52 15.32 -16.52 -1.36
C LYS A 52 15.22 -18.03 -1.70
N SER A 53 14.25 -18.38 -2.54
CA SER A 53 13.95 -19.78 -2.94
C SER A 53 13.50 -20.70 -1.80
N LYS A 54 13.03 -20.14 -0.67
CA LYS A 54 12.37 -20.89 0.40
C LYS A 54 10.91 -20.50 0.48
N GLU A 55 10.04 -21.50 0.53
CA GLU A 55 8.62 -21.30 0.78
C GLU A 55 8.37 -21.05 2.27
N LEU A 56 7.53 -20.07 2.55
CA LEU A 56 7.18 -19.61 3.88
C LEU A 56 5.69 -19.34 3.94
N ASP A 57 5.08 -19.80 5.03
CA ASP A 57 3.69 -19.50 5.34
C ASP A 57 3.66 -18.42 6.42
N VAL A 58 2.98 -17.32 6.15
CA VAL A 58 2.79 -16.23 7.12
C VAL A 58 1.31 -15.92 7.28
N ASN A 59 0.86 -15.72 8.52
CA ASN A 59 -0.49 -15.24 8.78
C ASN A 59 -0.51 -13.72 8.75
N VAL A 60 -1.32 -13.16 7.85
CA VAL A 60 -1.50 -11.72 7.68
C VAL A 60 -2.90 -11.34 8.14
N VAL A 61 -3.01 -10.37 9.03
CA VAL A 61 -4.31 -9.79 9.38
C VAL A 61 -4.61 -8.68 8.38
N ILE A 62 -5.67 -8.84 7.58
CA ILE A 62 -6.06 -7.81 6.61
C ILE A 62 -6.58 -6.58 7.37
N GLY A 63 -5.81 -5.49 7.35
CA GLY A 63 -6.22 -4.23 7.95
C GLY A 63 -7.22 -3.47 7.08
N LYS A 64 -8.02 -2.59 7.68
CA LYS A 64 -8.72 -1.57 6.89
C LYS A 64 -7.67 -0.72 6.20
N ARG A 65 -7.83 -0.45 4.90
CA ARG A 65 -7.07 0.61 4.24
C ARG A 65 -7.34 1.87 5.06
N PRO A 66 -6.33 2.48 5.73
CA PRO A 66 -6.57 3.79 6.29
C PRO A 66 -6.99 4.67 5.12
N MET A 67 -8.18 5.26 5.18
CA MET A 67 -8.45 6.43 4.34
C MET A 67 -7.30 7.36 4.66
N GLN A 68 -6.40 7.57 3.69
CA GLN A 68 -5.45 8.64 3.86
C GLN A 68 -6.32 9.86 4.09
N PRO A 69 -6.27 10.53 5.26
CA PRO A 69 -6.72 11.90 5.27
C PRO A 69 -5.91 12.52 4.14
N LYS A 70 -6.61 13.08 3.14
CA LYS A 70 -5.96 13.94 2.15
C LYS A 70 -5.05 14.83 2.96
N SER A 71 -3.74 14.64 2.86
CA SER A 71 -2.81 15.62 3.41
C SER A 71 -3.30 16.94 2.81
N PRO A 72 -3.70 17.95 3.60
CA PRO A 72 -3.90 19.26 3.03
C PRO A 72 -2.60 19.56 2.30
N GLN A 73 -2.72 19.81 0.99
CA GLN A 73 -1.63 20.32 0.17
C GLN A 73 -0.93 21.38 1.00
N SER A 74 0.37 21.20 1.26
CA SER A 74 1.15 22.26 1.89
C SER A 74 1.02 23.50 1.01
N PRO A 75 0.57 24.65 1.54
CA PRO A 75 0.58 25.90 0.81
C PRO A 75 1.97 26.50 1.00
N ASP A 76 2.92 26.08 0.17
CA ASP A 76 4.23 26.72 0.08
C ASP A 76 4.63 26.87 -1.39
N ASP A 77 3.96 27.80 -2.06
CA ASP A 77 4.62 28.69 -3.00
C ASP A 77 3.88 30.04 -3.00
N GLU A 78 3.95 30.73 -1.86
CA GLU A 78 3.76 32.18 -1.82
C GLU A 78 5.14 32.80 -1.54
N GLY A 79 5.85 33.08 -2.63
CA GLY A 79 7.02 33.94 -2.67
C GLY A 79 6.81 34.95 -3.80
N GLY A 80 6.10 36.04 -3.48
CA GLY A 80 5.88 37.13 -4.41
C GLY A 80 7.16 37.86 -4.77
N ASP A 81 7.19 38.39 -5.99
CA ASP A 81 7.88 39.63 -6.30
C ASP A 81 6.91 40.54 -7.06
N GLN A 82 6.67 41.69 -6.44
CA GLN A 82 5.83 42.76 -6.96
C GLN A 82 6.67 43.58 -7.94
N GLY A 83 6.15 43.79 -9.14
CA GLY A 83 6.70 44.76 -10.07
C GLY A 83 5.65 45.17 -11.08
N GLY A 84 4.72 46.04 -10.66
CA GLY A 84 3.86 46.75 -11.60
C GLY A 84 4.67 47.77 -12.39
N ASP A 85 4.36 47.92 -13.67
CA ASP A 85 4.43 49.22 -14.34
C ASP A 85 3.68 49.17 -15.69
N GLN A 86 2.66 50.03 -15.78
CA GLN A 86 2.23 50.88 -16.92
C GLN A 86 2.14 50.23 -18.33
N GLY A 87 1.01 50.26 -19.03
CA GLY A 87 0.32 51.47 -19.49
C GLY A 87 0.52 51.61 -21.01
N ASP A 88 -0.56 51.93 -21.73
CA ASP A 88 -0.62 52.41 -23.14
C ASP A 88 -0.29 51.35 -24.22
N GLU A 89 -1.02 51.16 -25.32
CA GLU A 89 -1.97 51.98 -26.09
C GLU A 89 -2.84 51.05 -26.99
#